data_AF-A0A6L5FVL0-F1
#
_entry.id   AF-A0A6L5FVL0-F1
#
_cell.length_a   1.000
_cell.length_b   1.000
_cell.length_c   1.000
_cell.angle_alpha   90.00
_cell.angle_beta   90.00
_cell.angle_gamma   90.00
#
_symmetry.space_group_name_H-M   'P 1'
#
loop_
_entity.id
_entity.type
_entity.pdbx_description
1 polymer ?
#
loop_
_entity_poly.entity_id
_entity_poly.type
_entity_poly.pdbx_seq_one_letter_code
_entity_poly.pdbx_strand_id
1 'polypeptide(L)'
;MTSPAPRWRGPVVLGLSLGLAALLGVGLIVFGLLRPDGEPDPVVDESGVVSRTTSDGTLVCTARLASSSIAVGDKVPLKITIANLSDRTQTVPGGVSGMKILDPSGVTVFDSAESEAGFLGPPIMDEVLEAGETLTPLARSIVRVEWPSYVVVLPTCPLFRDPLPSLRLDVSVEGEAPQDPIRSALKRTHGLLKKCPPGLDGSERRGVINIPGAKKVPSMRARCSASVTEYPGFAVVEFTIVSPSDAPEFELPRFITVIPPLPGTDSFQAVRWRFVVSSSGVKEVEGLNGVHHTSPPPLRASVFEFFDGAWHRERTRCGGTGSGPGILIISACPP
;
A
#
# COMPACT_ATOMS: atom_id res chain seq x y z
N MET A 1 -9.49 -39.49 37.60
CA MET A 1 -10.52 -38.85 36.75
C MET A 1 -9.91 -38.67 35.37
N THR A 2 -10.20 -39.62 34.49
CA THR A 2 -9.59 -39.78 33.16
C THR A 2 -10.47 -39.10 32.11
N SER A 3 -9.93 -38.07 31.47
CA SER A 3 -10.60 -37.34 30.38
C SER A 3 -10.40 -38.10 29.05
N PRO A 4 -11.45 -38.39 28.26
CA PRO A 4 -11.28 -39.10 27.00
C PRO A 4 -10.89 -38.13 25.87
N ALA A 5 -10.00 -38.60 24.99
CA ALA A 5 -9.54 -37.90 23.80
C ALA A 5 -10.64 -37.76 22.72
N PRO A 6 -10.60 -36.70 21.88
CA PRO A 6 -11.54 -36.51 20.79
C PRO A 6 -11.22 -37.43 19.59
N ARG A 7 -12.25 -38.11 19.09
CA ARG A 7 -12.22 -38.96 17.89
C ARG A 7 -12.24 -38.08 16.64
N TRP A 8 -11.18 -38.16 15.84
CA TRP A 8 -11.15 -37.67 14.48
C TRP A 8 -11.95 -38.62 13.56
N ARG A 9 -12.92 -38.07 12.82
CA ARG A 9 -13.58 -38.76 11.68
C ARG A 9 -13.00 -38.19 10.39
N GLY A 10 -12.46 -39.07 9.57
CA GLY A 10 -12.01 -38.82 8.20
C GLY A 10 -13.17 -38.68 7.20
N PRO A 11 -12.84 -38.55 5.90
CA PRO A 11 -13.59 -37.74 4.94
C PRO A 11 -14.78 -38.47 4.33
N VAL A 12 -15.84 -37.71 4.03
CA VAL A 12 -16.94 -38.14 3.16
C VAL A 12 -16.57 -37.75 1.73
N VAL A 13 -16.16 -38.75 0.95
CA VAL A 13 -16.08 -38.67 -0.51
C VAL A 13 -17.48 -39.00 -1.04
N LEU A 14 -18.16 -38.01 -1.61
CA LEU A 14 -19.35 -38.22 -2.44
C LEU A 14 -18.94 -37.90 -3.88
N GLY A 15 -18.64 -38.97 -4.61
CA GLY A 15 -18.59 -38.95 -6.06
C GLY A 15 -20.01 -38.90 -6.61
N LEU A 16 -20.23 -38.01 -7.58
CA LEU A 16 -21.38 -38.05 -8.47
C LEU A 16 -20.89 -37.79 -9.88
N SER A 17 -20.92 -38.87 -10.64
CA SER A 17 -20.57 -38.97 -12.05
C SER A 17 -21.82 -38.82 -12.93
N LEU A 18 -21.58 -38.30 -14.14
CA LEU A 18 -22.26 -38.59 -15.42
C LEU A 18 -23.57 -37.86 -15.80
N GLY A 19 -23.49 -37.26 -16.99
CA GLY A 19 -24.59 -36.98 -17.93
C GLY A 19 -24.88 -35.49 -18.02
N LEU A 20 -24.85 -34.81 -19.18
CA LEU A 20 -25.23 -35.24 -20.52
C LEU A 20 -24.65 -34.26 -21.55
N ALA A 21 -24.24 -34.78 -22.71
CA ALA A 21 -23.96 -33.96 -23.89
C ALA A 21 -25.26 -33.36 -24.44
N ALA A 22 -25.23 -32.08 -24.82
CA ALA A 22 -26.17 -31.49 -25.77
C ALA A 22 -25.42 -30.50 -26.66
N LEU A 23 -25.06 -30.99 -27.86
CA LEU A 23 -24.90 -30.20 -29.06
C LEU A 23 -26.18 -29.41 -29.32
N LEU A 24 -26.05 -28.12 -29.65
CA LEU A 24 -26.77 -27.41 -30.73
C LEU A 24 -26.64 -25.89 -30.52
N GLY A 25 -26.35 -25.17 -31.61
CA GLY A 25 -26.68 -23.75 -31.72
C GLY A 25 -25.52 -22.81 -32.03
N VAL A 26 -24.92 -22.97 -33.21
CA VAL A 26 -24.25 -21.86 -33.89
C VAL A 26 -25.28 -20.77 -34.14
N GLY A 27 -25.22 -19.71 -33.35
CA GLY A 27 -25.97 -18.46 -33.52
C GLY A 27 -24.99 -17.29 -33.50
N LEU A 28 -24.37 -17.02 -34.65
CA LEU A 28 -23.61 -15.81 -34.92
C LEU A 28 -24.59 -14.63 -34.91
N ILE A 29 -24.87 -14.06 -33.74
CA ILE A 29 -25.44 -12.72 -33.64
C ILE A 29 -24.25 -11.77 -33.63
N VAL A 30 -23.91 -11.28 -34.82
CA VAL A 30 -23.06 -10.11 -35.01
C VAL A 30 -23.85 -8.91 -34.52
N PHE A 31 -23.81 -8.64 -33.21
CA PHE A 31 -24.12 -7.31 -32.70
C PHE A 31 -22.96 -6.39 -33.11
N GLY A 32 -23.11 -5.78 -34.28
CA GLY A 32 -22.41 -4.56 -34.61
C GLY A 32 -22.81 -3.50 -33.59
N LEU A 33 -22.03 -3.39 -32.52
CA LEU A 33 -21.99 -2.19 -31.70
C LEU A 33 -21.46 -1.08 -32.61
N LEU A 34 -22.39 -0.36 -33.23
CA LEU A 34 -22.17 1.00 -33.68
C LEU A 34 -21.67 1.77 -32.46
N ARG A 35 -20.34 1.91 -32.38
CA ARG A 35 -19.67 2.84 -31.47
C ARG A 35 -20.20 4.22 -31.87
N PRO A 36 -20.89 4.95 -30.98
CA PRO A 36 -21.29 6.32 -31.28
C PRO A 36 -20.05 7.11 -31.69
N ASP A 37 -20.21 7.89 -32.76
CA ASP A 37 -19.15 8.59 -33.46
C ASP A 37 -18.24 9.38 -32.50
N GLY A 38 -16.96 9.01 -32.53
CA GLY A 38 -15.85 9.96 -32.48
C GLY A 38 -15.67 10.76 -31.19
N GLU A 39 -15.52 10.09 -30.03
CA GLU A 39 -14.62 10.67 -29.03
C GLU A 39 -13.19 10.48 -29.57
N PRO A 40 -12.43 11.56 -29.82
CA PRO A 40 -11.11 11.45 -30.41
C PRO A 40 -10.25 10.51 -29.56
N ASP A 41 -9.66 9.50 -30.21
CA ASP A 41 -8.72 8.61 -29.54
C ASP A 41 -7.67 9.49 -28.83
N PRO A 42 -7.38 9.24 -27.55
CA PRO A 42 -6.44 10.05 -26.82
C PRO A 42 -5.08 9.98 -27.50
N VAL A 43 -4.61 11.13 -27.97
CA VAL A 43 -3.26 11.28 -28.53
C VAL A 43 -2.28 11.04 -27.39
N VAL A 44 -1.70 9.85 -27.34
CA VAL A 44 -0.58 9.54 -26.45
C VAL A 44 0.66 10.13 -27.11
N ASP A 45 1.06 11.32 -26.65
CA ASP A 45 2.35 11.88 -27.00
C ASP A 45 3.46 11.03 -26.35
N GLU A 46 4.51 10.67 -27.10
CA GLU A 46 5.68 9.94 -26.59
C GLU A 46 6.36 10.67 -25.41
N SER A 47 5.96 11.91 -25.15
CA SER A 47 6.42 12.77 -24.06
C SER A 47 6.04 12.33 -22.64
N GLY A 48 5.29 11.23 -22.47
CA GLY A 48 4.85 10.77 -21.14
C GLY A 48 3.82 11.72 -20.52
N VAL A 49 3.03 12.37 -21.37
CA VAL A 49 1.97 13.32 -21.02
C VAL A 49 0.65 12.83 -21.59
N VAL A 50 -0.39 12.87 -20.76
CA VAL A 50 -1.78 12.59 -21.15
C VAL A 50 -2.66 13.71 -20.64
N SER A 51 -3.70 14.04 -21.39
CA SER A 51 -4.66 15.06 -20.99
C SER A 51 -6.08 14.70 -21.37
N ARG A 52 -7.03 15.32 -20.68
CA ARG A 52 -8.45 15.31 -21.02
C ARG A 52 -9.06 16.65 -20.67
N THR A 53 -9.95 17.13 -21.54
CA THR A 53 -10.69 18.38 -21.35
C THR A 53 -12.12 18.07 -20.94
N THR A 54 -12.74 18.92 -20.12
CA THR A 54 -14.17 18.84 -19.81
C THR A 54 -15.00 18.98 -21.07
N SER A 55 -16.23 18.45 -21.04
CA SER A 55 -17.12 18.44 -22.21
C SER A 55 -17.47 19.84 -22.73
N ASP A 56 -17.42 20.85 -21.87
CA ASP A 56 -17.64 22.25 -22.21
C ASP A 56 -16.36 22.98 -22.68
N GLY A 57 -15.21 22.29 -22.68
CA GLY A 57 -13.94 22.84 -23.15
C GLY A 57 -13.25 23.81 -22.18
N THR A 58 -13.78 24.02 -20.98
CA THR A 58 -13.32 25.11 -20.09
C THR A 58 -12.18 24.71 -19.16
N LEU A 59 -12.08 23.44 -18.80
CA LEU A 59 -11.03 22.93 -17.92
C LEU A 59 -10.29 21.78 -18.60
N VAL A 60 -8.96 21.76 -18.48
CA VAL A 60 -8.14 20.63 -18.92
C VAL A 60 -7.36 20.05 -17.76
N CYS A 61 -7.39 18.73 -17.61
CA CYS A 61 -6.52 18.02 -16.70
C CYS A 61 -5.41 17.35 -17.48
N THR A 62 -4.17 17.57 -17.06
CA THR A 62 -2.97 16.98 -17.67
C THR A 62 -2.21 16.22 -16.61
N ALA A 63 -1.82 14.98 -16.92
CA ALA A 63 -0.93 14.16 -16.12
C ALA A 63 0.37 13.91 -16.88
N ARG A 64 1.49 14.02 -16.17
CA ARG A 64 2.83 13.89 -16.74
C ARG A 64 3.72 13.08 -15.82
N LEU A 65 4.44 12.11 -16.39
CA LEU A 65 5.58 11.51 -15.72
C LEU A 65 6.81 12.41 -15.93
N ALA A 66 7.58 12.65 -14.86
CA ALA A 66 8.83 13.41 -14.99
C ALA A 66 9.90 12.66 -15.82
N SER A 67 9.77 11.34 -15.92
CA SER A 67 10.64 10.44 -16.70
C SER A 67 9.82 9.23 -17.16
N SER A 68 10.14 8.70 -18.34
CA SER A 68 9.56 7.44 -18.86
C SER A 68 10.13 6.20 -18.18
N SER A 69 11.22 6.35 -17.43
CA SER A 69 11.86 5.29 -16.65
C SER A 69 12.10 5.70 -15.20
N ILE A 70 12.01 4.74 -14.28
CA ILE A 70 12.23 4.92 -12.85
C ILE A 70 13.06 3.78 -12.28
N ALA A 71 13.96 4.06 -11.33
CA ALA A 71 14.68 3.00 -10.63
C ALA A 71 13.81 2.33 -9.57
N VAL A 72 14.02 1.03 -9.35
CA VAL A 72 13.36 0.31 -8.27
C VAL A 72 13.60 0.98 -6.91
N GLY A 73 12.55 1.03 -6.09
CA GLY A 73 12.50 1.70 -4.79
C GLY A 73 12.26 3.21 -4.83
N ASP A 74 12.27 3.86 -6.00
CA ASP A 74 11.93 5.28 -6.12
C ASP A 74 10.43 5.52 -6.23
N LYS A 75 10.02 6.76 -5.92
CA LYS A 75 8.62 7.21 -5.97
C LYS A 75 8.20 7.47 -7.41
N VAL A 76 7.00 7.02 -7.77
CA VAL A 76 6.44 7.27 -9.11
C VAL A 76 6.36 8.79 -9.38
N PRO A 77 7.00 9.33 -10.43
CA PRO A 77 7.19 10.77 -10.54
C PRO A 77 6.03 11.42 -11.31
N LEU A 78 4.79 11.19 -10.85
CA LEU A 78 3.57 11.69 -11.48
C LEU A 78 3.27 13.11 -11.02
N LYS A 79 3.11 14.03 -11.98
CA LYS A 79 2.59 15.38 -11.77
C LYS A 79 1.24 15.52 -12.47
N ILE A 80 0.25 16.06 -11.76
CA ILE A 80 -1.08 16.35 -12.31
C ILE A 80 -1.28 17.87 -12.23
N THR A 81 -1.85 18.45 -13.28
CA THR A 81 -2.18 19.88 -13.36
C THR A 81 -3.57 20.06 -13.95
N ILE A 82 -4.33 21.00 -13.41
CA ILE A 82 -5.65 21.40 -13.92
C ILE A 82 -5.53 22.85 -14.36
N ALA A 83 -5.87 23.15 -15.62
CA ALA A 83 -5.83 24.51 -16.14
C ALA A 83 -7.21 24.98 -16.58
N ASN A 84 -7.52 26.24 -16.28
CA ASN A 84 -8.69 26.93 -16.78
C ASN A 84 -8.39 27.53 -18.16
N LEU A 85 -9.00 26.95 -19.20
CA LEU A 85 -8.86 27.37 -20.59
C LEU A 85 -9.84 28.48 -20.98
N SER A 86 -10.77 28.84 -20.10
CA SER A 86 -11.76 29.88 -20.36
C SER A 86 -11.30 31.28 -19.94
N ASP A 87 -12.03 32.30 -20.37
CA ASP A 87 -11.86 33.71 -20.02
C ASP A 87 -12.60 34.12 -18.74
N ARG A 88 -13.20 33.15 -18.05
CA ARG A 88 -13.99 33.34 -16.83
C ARG A 88 -13.50 32.42 -15.72
N THR A 89 -13.81 32.79 -14.49
CA THR A 89 -13.54 31.95 -13.32
C THR A 89 -14.25 30.59 -13.44
N GLN A 90 -13.54 29.51 -13.11
CA GLN A 90 -14.05 28.13 -13.05
C GLN A 90 -13.91 27.56 -11.64
N THR A 91 -14.81 26.65 -11.28
CA THR A 91 -14.73 25.89 -10.04
C THR A 91 -14.27 24.47 -10.35
N VAL A 92 -13.18 24.05 -9.70
CA VAL A 92 -12.69 22.67 -9.72
C VAL A 92 -13.27 21.96 -8.50
N PRO A 93 -14.06 20.88 -8.68
CA PRO A 93 -14.60 20.12 -7.56
C PRO A 93 -13.50 19.64 -6.62
N GLY A 94 -13.77 19.73 -5.32
CA GLY A 94 -12.88 19.23 -4.28
C GLY A 94 -12.67 17.73 -4.43
N GLY A 95 -11.41 17.30 -4.49
CA GLY A 95 -11.05 15.89 -4.61
C GLY A 95 -9.54 15.69 -4.68
N VAL A 96 -9.11 14.46 -4.41
CA VAL A 96 -7.69 14.09 -4.53
C VAL A 96 -7.39 13.70 -5.97
N SER A 97 -6.36 14.31 -6.55
CA SER A 97 -5.75 13.76 -7.76
C SER A 97 -4.83 12.61 -7.37
N GLY A 98 -4.96 11.49 -8.05
CA GLY A 98 -4.32 10.26 -7.65
C GLY A 98 -3.86 9.43 -8.83
N MET A 99 -3.66 8.14 -8.57
CA MET A 99 -3.32 7.17 -9.58
C MET A 99 -3.66 5.76 -9.15
N LYS A 100 -3.97 4.96 -10.15
CA LYS A 100 -4.00 3.51 -10.05
C LYS A 100 -2.83 2.95 -10.83
N ILE A 101 -2.14 1.96 -10.28
CA ILE A 101 -0.99 1.32 -10.92
C ILE A 101 -1.35 -0.13 -11.19
N LEU A 102 -1.18 -0.54 -12.44
CA LEU A 102 -1.32 -1.91 -12.88
C LEU A 102 0.06 -2.50 -13.21
N ASP A 103 0.25 -3.77 -12.88
CA ASP A 103 1.38 -4.55 -13.37
C ASP A 103 1.22 -4.92 -14.87
N PRO A 104 2.23 -5.55 -15.51
CA PRO A 104 2.14 -5.97 -16.91
C PRO A 104 0.98 -6.92 -17.23
N SER A 105 0.43 -7.63 -16.23
CA SER A 105 -0.71 -8.53 -16.40
C SER A 105 -2.07 -7.82 -16.29
N GLY A 106 -2.07 -6.53 -15.96
CA GLY A 106 -3.26 -5.71 -15.74
C GLY A 106 -3.81 -5.79 -14.31
N VAL A 107 -3.11 -6.48 -13.40
CA VAL A 107 -3.52 -6.57 -11.99
C VAL A 107 -3.19 -5.27 -11.27
N THR A 108 -4.14 -4.78 -10.48
CA THR A 108 -3.94 -3.57 -9.67
C THR A 108 -2.96 -3.86 -8.54
N VAL A 109 -1.82 -3.17 -8.56
CA VAL A 109 -0.79 -3.29 -7.52
C VAL A 109 -0.77 -2.11 -6.56
N PHE A 110 -1.43 -1.01 -6.91
CA PHE A 110 -1.65 0.15 -6.05
C PHE A 110 -2.86 0.94 -6.55
N ASP A 111 -3.67 1.45 -5.63
CA ASP A 111 -4.74 2.39 -5.92
C ASP A 111 -4.75 3.48 -4.84
N SER A 112 -4.53 4.73 -5.24
CA SER A 112 -4.52 5.85 -4.30
C SER A 112 -5.86 5.99 -3.60
N ALA A 113 -6.98 5.73 -4.28
CA ALA A 113 -8.32 5.87 -3.70
C ALA A 113 -8.54 4.85 -2.56
N GLU A 114 -8.02 3.63 -2.71
CA GLU A 114 -8.06 2.63 -1.65
C GLU A 114 -7.07 2.95 -0.53
N SER A 115 -5.83 3.31 -0.87
CA SER A 115 -4.79 3.60 0.13
C SER A 115 -5.14 4.78 1.04
N GLU A 116 -5.99 5.68 0.57
CA GLU A 116 -6.46 6.86 1.30
C GLU A 116 -7.87 6.69 1.86
N ALA A 117 -8.56 5.58 1.52
CA ALA A 117 -9.85 5.25 2.10
C ALA A 117 -9.71 5.06 3.62
N GLY A 118 -10.17 6.04 4.39
CA GLY A 118 -10.10 6.05 5.85
C GLY A 118 -9.19 7.12 6.46
N PHE A 119 -8.31 7.75 5.66
CA PHE A 119 -7.66 9.00 6.06
C PHE A 119 -8.65 10.15 5.89
N LEU A 120 -9.56 10.28 6.87
CA LEU A 120 -10.49 11.40 7.00
C LEU A 120 -9.71 12.68 7.35
N GLY A 121 -8.95 13.20 6.38
CA GLY A 121 -8.55 14.59 6.39
C GLY A 121 -9.79 15.49 6.38
N PRO A 122 -9.63 16.80 6.68
CA PRO A 122 -10.71 17.73 6.43
C PRO A 122 -11.22 17.57 4.99
N PRO A 123 -12.53 17.72 4.75
CA PRO A 123 -13.08 17.60 3.40
C PRO A 123 -12.30 18.53 2.47
N ILE A 124 -11.92 18.00 1.30
CA ILE A 124 -11.21 18.78 0.29
C ILE A 124 -12.25 19.71 -0.31
N MET A 125 -12.03 21.01 -0.14
CA MET A 125 -12.93 22.04 -0.63
C MET A 125 -12.75 22.21 -2.14
N ASP A 126 -13.80 22.70 -2.79
CA ASP A 126 -13.71 23.14 -4.18
C ASP A 126 -12.67 24.25 -4.31
N GLU A 127 -11.88 24.19 -5.38
CA GLU A 127 -10.88 25.19 -5.71
C GLU A 127 -11.42 26.11 -6.81
N VAL A 128 -11.10 27.39 -6.74
CA VAL A 128 -11.52 28.38 -7.73
C VAL A 128 -10.32 28.78 -8.56
N LEU A 129 -10.44 28.65 -9.89
CA LEU A 129 -9.41 29.05 -10.84
C LEU A 129 -9.86 30.23 -11.65
N GLU A 130 -9.08 31.31 -11.60
CA GLU A 130 -9.26 32.45 -12.49
C GLU A 130 -8.99 32.08 -13.95
N ALA A 131 -9.39 32.96 -14.85
CA ALA A 131 -9.14 32.79 -16.28
C ALA A 131 -7.64 32.55 -16.57
N GLY A 132 -7.32 31.45 -17.26
CA GLY A 132 -5.94 31.07 -17.58
C GLY A 132 -5.13 30.48 -16.41
N GLU A 133 -5.69 30.39 -15.21
CA GLU A 133 -4.96 29.87 -14.05
C GLU A 133 -4.73 28.35 -14.13
N THR A 134 -3.65 27.89 -13.49
CA THR A 134 -3.32 26.47 -13.38
C THR A 134 -3.13 26.06 -11.92
N LEU A 135 -3.87 25.03 -11.50
CA LEU A 135 -3.69 24.33 -10.24
C LEU A 135 -2.77 23.12 -10.43
N THR A 136 -1.83 22.94 -9.52
CA THR A 136 -1.10 21.66 -9.38
C THR A 136 -1.60 20.98 -8.10
N PRO A 137 -2.66 20.16 -8.17
CA PRO A 137 -3.13 19.45 -6.99
C PRO A 137 -2.01 18.57 -6.44
N LEU A 138 -2.01 18.39 -5.12
CA LEU A 138 -1.08 17.46 -4.47
C LEU A 138 -1.42 16.04 -4.93
N ALA A 139 -0.72 15.55 -5.96
CA ALA A 139 -0.68 14.14 -6.27
C ALA A 139 0.13 13.46 -5.16
N ARG A 140 -0.55 12.70 -4.30
CA ARG A 140 0.11 11.92 -3.23
C ARG A 140 0.82 10.72 -3.84
N SER A 141 1.94 10.97 -4.53
CA SER A 141 2.83 9.91 -4.96
C SER A 141 3.69 9.43 -3.79
N ILE A 142 3.06 8.64 -2.94
CA ILE A 142 3.74 7.95 -1.84
C ILE A 142 4.24 6.56 -2.25
N VAL A 143 3.69 6.00 -3.33
CA VAL A 143 4.04 4.65 -3.79
C VAL A 143 5.42 4.63 -4.41
N ARG A 144 6.21 3.68 -3.93
CA ARG A 144 7.54 3.38 -4.46
C ARG A 144 7.48 2.10 -5.28
N VAL A 145 8.28 2.06 -6.33
CA VAL A 145 8.30 0.94 -7.27
C VAL A 145 8.96 -0.27 -6.62
N GLU A 146 8.27 -1.40 -6.59
CA GLU A 146 8.77 -2.67 -6.05
C GLU A 146 8.52 -3.85 -7.01
N TRP A 147 8.15 -3.55 -8.25
CA TRP A 147 7.82 -4.52 -9.29
C TRP A 147 8.84 -4.45 -10.42
N PRO A 148 9.12 -5.57 -11.10
CA PRO A 148 10.05 -5.57 -12.22
C PRO A 148 9.41 -5.01 -13.50
N SER A 149 10.22 -4.84 -14.55
CA SER A 149 9.79 -4.56 -15.92
C SER A 149 9.14 -3.18 -16.11
N TYR A 150 7.83 -3.08 -16.32
CA TYR A 150 7.13 -1.81 -16.50
C TYR A 150 5.82 -1.84 -15.72
N VAL A 151 5.28 -0.66 -15.45
CA VAL A 151 3.94 -0.51 -14.87
C VAL A 151 3.09 0.40 -15.75
N VAL A 152 1.78 0.20 -15.67
CA VAL A 152 0.80 1.09 -16.29
C VAL A 152 0.23 1.99 -15.21
N VAL A 153 0.42 3.29 -15.37
CA VAL A 153 -0.11 4.33 -14.48
C VAL A 153 -1.40 4.85 -15.10
N LEU A 154 -2.49 4.80 -14.34
CA LEU A 154 -3.79 5.36 -14.68
C LEU A 154 -4.02 6.58 -13.79
N PRO A 155 -3.69 7.81 -14.24
CA PRO A 155 -3.87 9.01 -13.44
C PRO A 155 -5.36 9.29 -13.23
N THR A 156 -5.73 9.76 -12.03
CA THR A 156 -7.10 10.19 -11.73
C THR A 156 -7.13 11.69 -11.49
N CYS A 157 -8.22 12.33 -11.92
CA CYS A 157 -8.39 13.77 -11.81
C CYS A 157 -9.80 14.09 -11.30
N PRO A 158 -9.98 15.02 -10.35
CA PRO A 158 -11.28 15.32 -9.75
C PRO A 158 -12.33 15.82 -10.76
N LEU A 159 -11.91 16.30 -11.94
CA LEU A 159 -12.82 16.71 -13.00
C LEU A 159 -13.56 15.55 -13.68
N PHE A 160 -13.04 14.32 -13.58
CA PHE A 160 -13.52 13.19 -14.35
C PHE A 160 -13.84 12.00 -13.44
N ARG A 161 -14.91 11.28 -13.76
CA ARG A 161 -15.23 10.02 -13.10
C ARG A 161 -14.27 8.90 -13.50
N ASP A 162 -13.86 8.90 -14.77
CA ASP A 162 -12.95 7.92 -15.34
C ASP A 162 -11.50 8.42 -15.31
N PRO A 163 -10.50 7.52 -15.21
CA PRO A 163 -9.10 7.90 -15.27
C PRO A 163 -8.74 8.57 -16.60
N LEU A 164 -7.67 9.36 -16.56
CA LEU A 164 -7.00 9.84 -17.77
C LEU A 164 -6.43 8.65 -18.57
N PRO A 165 -6.07 8.85 -19.85
CA PRO A 165 -5.38 7.84 -20.64
C PRO A 165 -4.16 7.28 -19.90
N SER A 166 -3.85 6.01 -20.13
CA SER A 166 -2.78 5.33 -19.41
C SER A 166 -1.40 5.83 -19.81
N LEU A 167 -0.51 5.94 -18.84
CA LEU A 167 0.92 6.19 -19.03
C LEU A 167 1.70 4.90 -18.78
N ARG A 168 2.69 4.60 -19.63
CA ARG A 168 3.65 3.52 -19.38
C ARG A 168 4.87 4.08 -18.65
N LEU A 169 5.31 3.39 -17.60
CA LEU A 169 6.51 3.72 -16.84
C LEU A 169 7.41 2.49 -16.77
N ASP A 170 8.57 2.55 -17.43
CA ASP A 170 9.54 1.47 -17.39
C ASP A 170 10.31 1.49 -16.05
N VAL A 171 10.58 0.32 -15.51
CA VAL A 171 11.31 0.11 -14.26
C VAL A 171 12.72 -0.36 -14.59
N SER A 172 13.69 0.47 -14.21
CA SER A 172 15.11 0.15 -14.28
C SER A 172 15.57 -0.53 -13.01
N VAL A 173 16.40 -1.55 -13.19
CA VAL A 173 17.06 -2.29 -12.12
C VAL A 173 18.57 -2.22 -12.37
N GLU A 174 19.32 -1.83 -11.35
CA GLU A 174 20.77 -1.71 -11.43
C GLU A 174 21.44 -2.92 -10.80
N GLY A 175 22.35 -3.56 -11.54
CA GLY A 175 23.24 -4.60 -11.06
C GLY A 175 22.54 -5.89 -10.58
N GLU A 176 23.33 -6.75 -9.94
CA GLU A 176 22.83 -7.97 -9.32
C GLU A 176 22.29 -7.71 -7.92
N ALA A 177 21.27 -8.47 -7.52
CA ALA A 177 20.74 -8.40 -6.17
C ALA A 177 21.81 -8.81 -5.14
N PRO A 178 21.86 -8.16 -3.96
CA PRO A 178 22.76 -8.59 -2.89
C PRO A 178 22.47 -10.02 -2.44
N GLN A 179 23.52 -10.80 -2.15
CA GLN A 179 23.41 -12.21 -1.70
C GLN A 179 22.58 -12.38 -0.40
N ASP A 180 22.64 -11.40 0.51
CA ASP A 180 21.92 -11.42 1.78
C ASP A 180 20.94 -10.23 1.89
N PRO A 181 19.76 -10.27 1.22
CA PRO A 181 18.85 -9.13 1.19
C PRO A 181 18.30 -8.79 2.58
N ILE A 182 17.97 -9.80 3.40
CA ILE A 182 17.50 -9.61 4.79
C ILE A 182 18.55 -8.86 5.63
N ARG A 183 19.82 -9.25 5.54
CA ARG A 183 20.90 -8.59 6.29
C ARG A 183 21.06 -7.14 5.89
N SER A 184 20.92 -6.84 4.60
CA SER A 184 20.98 -5.47 4.07
C SER A 184 19.80 -4.64 4.56
N ALA A 185 18.58 -5.18 4.51
CA ALA A 185 17.38 -4.52 5.03
C ALA A 185 17.45 -4.27 6.55
N LEU A 186 17.97 -5.22 7.34
CA LEU A 186 18.12 -5.06 8.79
C LEU A 186 19.00 -3.86 9.19
N LYS A 187 19.99 -3.49 8.37
CA LYS A 187 20.83 -2.31 8.62
C LYS A 187 20.04 -1.00 8.52
N ARG A 188 18.91 -0.99 7.79
CA ARG A 188 18.03 0.18 7.62
C ARG A 188 16.95 0.28 8.68
N THR A 189 16.81 -0.69 9.57
CA THR A 189 15.79 -0.62 10.64
C THR A 189 16.23 0.25 11.82
N HIS A 190 17.33 1.01 11.71
CA HIS A 190 17.88 1.86 12.78
C HIS A 190 18.05 1.14 14.13
N GLY A 191 18.34 -0.17 14.09
CA GLY A 191 18.49 -0.99 15.29
C GLY A 191 17.19 -1.43 15.98
N LEU A 192 16.02 -1.08 15.42
CA LEU A 192 14.71 -1.49 15.94
C LEU A 192 14.62 -3.01 16.16
N LEU A 193 15.04 -3.79 15.17
CA LEU A 193 15.02 -5.25 15.21
C LEU A 193 16.27 -5.88 15.84
N LYS A 194 17.15 -5.11 16.49
CA LYS A 194 18.43 -5.63 17.04
C LYS A 194 18.24 -6.76 18.05
N LYS A 195 17.17 -6.72 18.85
CA LYS A 195 16.85 -7.71 19.90
C LYS A 195 15.67 -8.63 19.53
N CYS A 196 15.23 -8.55 18.29
CA CYS A 196 14.26 -9.46 17.68
C CYS A 196 14.59 -9.59 16.17
N PRO A 197 15.83 -9.97 15.81
CA PRO A 197 16.17 -10.07 14.40
C PRO A 197 15.53 -11.35 13.83
N PRO A 198 14.86 -11.30 12.66
CA PRO A 198 14.43 -12.50 11.96
C PRO A 198 15.63 -13.37 11.56
N GLY A 199 15.39 -14.64 11.25
CA GLY A 199 16.38 -15.50 10.60
C GLY A 199 16.79 -14.94 9.23
N LEU A 200 18.02 -15.23 8.78
CA LEU A 200 18.47 -14.84 7.43
C LEU A 200 17.83 -15.68 6.32
N ASP A 201 17.17 -16.77 6.70
CA ASP A 201 16.29 -17.61 5.89
C ASP A 201 14.82 -17.16 5.97
N GLY A 202 14.53 -16.06 6.68
CA GLY A 202 13.17 -15.58 6.94
C GLY A 202 12.49 -16.19 8.16
N SER A 203 13.10 -17.20 8.82
CA SER A 203 12.48 -17.90 9.95
C SER A 203 12.10 -16.93 11.07
N GLU A 204 10.93 -17.17 11.67
CA GLU A 204 10.49 -16.40 12.83
C GLU A 204 11.47 -16.55 14.01
N ARG A 205 11.74 -15.44 14.71
CA ARG A 205 12.44 -15.44 15.99
C ARG A 205 11.68 -14.59 17.02
N ARG A 206 11.60 -15.11 18.24
CA ARG A 206 11.05 -14.38 19.39
C ARG A 206 12.11 -13.50 20.03
N GLY A 207 11.71 -12.33 20.48
CA GLY A 207 12.61 -11.36 21.08
C GLY A 207 11.87 -10.21 21.74
N VAL A 208 12.57 -9.10 21.90
CA VAL A 208 12.01 -7.89 22.48
C VAL A 208 12.37 -6.66 21.66
N ILE A 209 11.44 -5.70 21.58
CA ILE A 209 11.70 -4.36 21.05
C ILE A 209 11.74 -3.38 22.21
N ASN A 210 12.76 -2.51 22.19
CA ASN A 210 12.98 -1.50 23.23
C ASN A 210 13.04 -0.12 22.59
N ILE A 211 12.53 0.88 23.32
CA ILE A 211 12.78 2.28 22.99
C ILE A 211 14.14 2.67 23.58
N PRO A 212 15.12 3.09 22.78
CA PRO A 212 16.41 3.56 23.28
C PRO A 212 16.23 4.68 24.31
N GLY A 213 16.91 4.56 25.46
CA GLY A 213 16.89 5.58 26.52
C GLY A 213 15.65 5.60 27.43
N ALA A 214 14.60 4.84 27.11
CA ALA A 214 13.35 4.85 27.89
C ALA A 214 13.35 3.81 29.02
N LYS A 215 13.93 4.15 30.18
CA LYS A 215 14.02 3.23 31.34
C LYS A 215 12.68 2.80 31.97
N LYS A 216 11.62 3.60 31.79
CA LYS A 216 10.30 3.39 32.43
C LYS A 216 9.26 2.77 31.49
N VAL A 217 9.66 2.40 30.27
CA VAL A 217 8.75 1.81 29.30
C VAL A 217 9.07 0.32 29.21
N PRO A 218 8.09 -0.57 29.42
CA PRO A 218 8.34 -1.99 29.31
C PRO A 218 8.79 -2.34 27.89
N SER A 219 9.68 -3.34 27.78
CA SER A 219 10.03 -3.91 26.48
C SER A 219 8.81 -4.60 25.89
N MET A 220 8.59 -4.43 24.58
CA MET A 220 7.54 -5.16 23.87
C MET A 220 8.05 -6.55 23.51
N ARG A 221 7.40 -7.61 23.99
CA ARG A 221 7.70 -8.99 23.57
C ARG A 221 7.09 -9.23 22.20
N ALA A 222 7.91 -9.55 21.22
CA ALA A 222 7.47 -9.73 19.84
C ALA A 222 8.07 -10.99 19.23
N ARG A 223 7.43 -11.47 18.19
CA ARG A 223 8.05 -12.37 17.22
C ARG A 223 8.26 -11.61 15.92
N CYS A 224 9.42 -11.82 15.32
CA CYS A 224 9.86 -11.11 14.14
C CYS A 224 10.25 -12.12 13.07
N SER A 225 9.67 -11.99 11.89
CA SER A 225 9.96 -12.81 10.72
C SER A 225 10.30 -11.92 9.53
N ALA A 226 10.81 -12.53 8.47
CA ALA A 226 11.03 -11.85 7.21
C ALA A 226 10.54 -12.72 6.05
N SER A 227 10.00 -12.10 5.02
CA SER A 227 9.80 -12.72 3.71
C SER A 227 10.63 -12.00 2.66
N VAL A 228 11.07 -12.74 1.65
CA VAL A 228 11.87 -12.22 0.54
C VAL A 228 11.21 -12.64 -0.75
N THR A 229 10.87 -11.65 -1.57
CA THR A 229 10.46 -11.88 -2.96
C THR A 229 11.61 -11.46 -3.87
N GLU A 230 12.18 -12.43 -4.57
CA GLU A 230 13.32 -12.19 -5.47
C GLU A 230 12.84 -11.84 -6.88
N TYR A 231 13.51 -10.85 -7.47
CA TYR A 231 13.35 -10.45 -8.86
C TYR A 231 14.72 -10.36 -9.54
N PRO A 232 14.78 -10.37 -10.89
CA PRO A 232 16.03 -10.10 -11.58
C PRO A 232 16.62 -8.75 -11.16
N GLY A 233 17.77 -8.77 -10.48
CA GLY A 233 18.56 -7.61 -10.05
C GLY A 233 18.17 -6.93 -8.73
N PHE A 234 17.06 -7.32 -8.08
CA PHE A 234 16.69 -6.80 -6.77
C PHE A 234 15.83 -7.79 -5.97
N ALA A 235 15.67 -7.55 -4.68
CA ALA A 235 14.75 -8.29 -3.81
C ALA A 235 13.84 -7.33 -3.04
N VAL A 236 12.61 -7.74 -2.77
CA VAL A 236 11.72 -7.07 -1.82
C VAL A 236 11.78 -7.84 -0.52
N VAL A 237 12.23 -7.18 0.55
CA VAL A 237 12.28 -7.73 1.91
C VAL A 237 11.17 -7.11 2.72
N GLU A 238 10.37 -7.96 3.33
CA GLU A 238 9.29 -7.57 4.22
C GLU A 238 9.57 -8.12 5.61
N PHE A 239 9.64 -7.23 6.61
CA PHE A 239 9.69 -7.61 8.01
C PHE A 239 8.29 -7.59 8.61
N THR A 240 7.95 -8.65 9.33
CA THR A 240 6.71 -8.74 10.09
C THR A 240 7.03 -8.81 11.57
N ILE A 241 6.35 -7.97 12.36
CA ILE A 241 6.48 -7.90 13.81
C ILE A 241 5.10 -8.17 14.40
N VAL A 242 4.97 -9.19 15.24
CA VAL A 242 3.73 -9.48 15.96
C VAL A 242 3.97 -9.48 17.47
N SER A 243 3.12 -8.77 18.20
CA SER A 243 3.12 -8.66 19.66
C SER A 243 1.71 -8.97 20.19
N PRO A 244 1.57 -9.81 21.24
CA PRO A 244 2.64 -10.52 21.93
C PRO A 244 3.26 -11.63 21.07
N SER A 245 4.46 -12.08 21.43
CA SER A 245 5.23 -13.08 20.67
C SER A 245 4.54 -14.45 20.53
N ASP A 246 3.51 -14.72 21.31
CA ASP A 246 2.72 -15.95 21.35
C ASP A 246 1.29 -15.77 20.83
N ALA A 247 0.96 -14.61 20.24
CA ALA A 247 -0.34 -14.39 19.62
C ALA A 247 -0.64 -15.43 18.51
N PRO A 248 -1.88 -15.64 18.09
CA PRO A 248 -2.19 -16.43 16.89
C PRO A 248 -1.50 -15.89 15.64
N GLU A 249 -1.36 -16.73 14.62
CA GLU A 249 -0.93 -16.31 13.29
C GLU A 249 -1.90 -15.26 12.73
N PHE A 250 -1.34 -14.23 12.12
CA PHE A 250 -2.10 -13.09 11.62
C PHE A 250 -1.38 -12.52 10.40
N GLU A 251 -2.10 -12.44 9.29
CA GLU A 251 -1.60 -11.83 8.07
C GLU A 251 -2.12 -10.41 7.95
N LEU A 252 -1.20 -9.46 7.79
CA LEU A 252 -1.57 -8.07 7.52
C LEU A 252 -1.96 -7.94 6.05
N PRO A 253 -3.15 -7.39 5.74
CA PRO A 253 -3.48 -7.09 4.36
C PRO A 253 -2.50 -6.06 3.81
N ARG A 254 -2.26 -6.12 2.49
CA ARG A 254 -1.30 -5.19 1.86
C ARG A 254 -1.75 -3.74 1.93
N PHE A 255 -3.05 -3.49 1.93
CA PHE A 255 -3.62 -2.18 2.16
C PHE A 255 -4.60 -2.32 3.32
N ILE A 256 -4.37 -1.57 4.40
CA ILE A 256 -5.26 -1.56 5.57
C ILE A 256 -6.27 -0.43 5.34
N THR A 257 -7.31 -0.72 4.57
CA THR A 257 -8.46 0.18 4.37
C THR A 257 -9.50 0.00 5.47
N VAL A 258 -9.61 -1.23 5.98
CA VAL A 258 -10.43 -1.60 7.12
C VAL A 258 -9.54 -2.39 8.07
N ILE A 259 -9.61 -2.07 9.37
CA ILE A 259 -8.87 -2.82 10.38
C ILE A 259 -9.41 -4.25 10.41
N PRO A 260 -8.60 -5.28 10.13
CA PRO A 260 -9.05 -6.66 10.19
C PRO A 260 -9.45 -7.00 11.63
N PRO A 261 -10.36 -7.97 11.84
CA PRO A 261 -10.59 -8.54 13.17
C PRO A 261 -9.26 -9.02 13.77
N LEU A 262 -8.86 -8.40 14.88
CA LEU A 262 -7.63 -8.75 15.58
C LEU A 262 -7.89 -9.96 16.49
N PRO A 263 -6.92 -10.88 16.61
CA PRO A 263 -7.11 -12.08 17.41
C PRO A 263 -7.13 -11.76 18.91
N GLY A 264 -8.10 -12.34 19.62
CA GLY A 264 -8.22 -12.23 21.07
C GLY A 264 -8.86 -10.93 21.56
N THR A 265 -8.84 -10.73 22.89
CA THR A 265 -9.36 -9.53 23.57
C THR A 265 -8.29 -8.74 24.30
N ASP A 266 -7.04 -9.22 24.26
CA ASP A 266 -5.91 -8.59 24.92
C ASP A 266 -5.17 -7.66 23.94
N SER A 267 -4.14 -6.97 24.43
CA SER A 267 -3.33 -6.07 23.61
C SER A 267 -2.65 -6.85 22.49
N PHE A 268 -2.86 -6.42 21.25
CA PHE A 268 -2.33 -7.04 20.04
C PHE A 268 -1.75 -5.98 19.13
N GLN A 269 -0.64 -6.28 18.47
CA GLN A 269 -0.10 -5.45 17.42
C GLN A 269 0.55 -6.33 16.36
N ALA A 270 0.24 -6.05 15.10
CA ALA A 270 0.95 -6.59 13.95
C ALA A 270 1.41 -5.42 13.09
N VAL A 271 2.70 -5.42 12.73
CA VAL A 271 3.30 -4.39 11.87
C VAL A 271 4.12 -5.04 10.78
N ARG A 272 4.09 -4.42 9.61
CA ARG A 272 4.88 -4.79 8.44
C ARG A 272 5.80 -3.64 8.03
N TRP A 273 7.01 -3.95 7.58
CA TRP A 273 7.96 -2.95 7.07
C TRP A 273 8.63 -3.47 5.80
N ARG A 274 8.57 -2.74 4.68
CA ARG A 274 9.01 -3.26 3.39
C ARG A 274 10.15 -2.44 2.78
N PHE A 275 11.11 -3.13 2.22
CA PHE A 275 12.31 -2.58 1.62
C PHE A 275 12.55 -3.20 0.25
N VAL A 276 12.96 -2.38 -0.70
CA VAL A 276 13.64 -2.84 -1.91
C VAL A 276 15.14 -2.87 -1.62
N VAL A 277 15.77 -3.98 -1.96
CA VAL A 277 17.20 -4.24 -1.82
C VAL A 277 17.78 -4.50 -3.20
N SER A 278 18.60 -3.58 -3.69
CA SER A 278 19.29 -3.66 -4.99
C SER A 278 20.80 -3.46 -4.81
N SER A 279 21.56 -3.54 -5.90
CA SER A 279 23.00 -3.22 -5.88
C SER A 279 23.29 -1.76 -5.48
N SER A 280 22.38 -0.83 -5.80
CA SER A 280 22.51 0.59 -5.45
C SER A 280 22.13 0.92 -4.01
N GLY A 281 21.55 -0.04 -3.27
CA GLY A 281 21.34 0.06 -1.83
C GLY A 281 20.00 -0.48 -1.37
N VAL A 282 19.56 0.03 -0.22
CA VAL A 282 18.28 -0.36 0.39
C VAL A 282 17.38 0.85 0.54
N LYS A 283 16.22 0.78 -0.11
CA LYS A 283 15.18 1.82 -0.07
C LYS A 283 13.96 1.27 0.63
N GLU A 284 13.46 2.00 1.62
CA GLU A 284 12.15 1.71 2.22
C GLU A 284 11.08 2.00 1.17
N VAL A 285 10.22 1.02 0.87
CA VAL A 285 9.12 1.16 -0.11
C VAL A 285 7.76 1.37 0.53
N GLU A 286 7.60 0.81 1.73
CA GLU A 286 6.46 1.05 2.60
C GLU A 286 7.04 1.14 4.02
N GLY A 287 6.82 2.27 4.69
CA GLY A 287 7.18 2.43 6.09
C GLY A 287 6.45 1.43 6.99
N LEU A 288 6.76 1.43 8.28
CA LEU A 288 6.06 0.57 9.24
C LEU A 288 4.55 0.77 9.12
N ASN A 289 3.82 -0.23 8.68
CA ASN A 289 2.37 -0.14 8.54
C ASN A 289 1.75 -1.28 9.33
N GLY A 290 0.78 -0.97 10.17
CA GLY A 290 0.29 -1.96 11.11
C GLY A 290 -1.07 -1.66 11.68
N VAL A 291 -1.56 -2.64 12.41
CA VAL A 291 -2.80 -2.61 13.17
C VAL A 291 -2.48 -2.90 14.62
N HIS A 292 -3.25 -2.32 15.52
CA HIS A 292 -3.13 -2.58 16.93
C HIS A 292 -4.47 -2.50 17.64
N HIS A 293 -4.57 -3.23 18.73
CA HIS A 293 -5.57 -3.08 19.76
C HIS A 293 -4.85 -3.01 21.10
N THR A 294 -5.29 -2.10 21.97
CA THR A 294 -4.82 -2.04 23.36
C THR A 294 -5.98 -2.31 24.31
N SER A 295 -5.71 -3.14 25.31
CA SER A 295 -6.65 -3.52 26.39
C SER A 295 -7.20 -2.29 27.15
N PRO A 296 -8.38 -2.39 27.79
CA PRO A 296 -9.30 -1.27 27.96
C PRO A 296 -8.85 -0.11 28.88
N PRO A 297 -9.51 1.06 28.77
CA PRO A 297 -9.24 2.28 29.55
C PRO A 297 -9.53 2.10 31.07
N PRO A 298 -9.14 3.05 31.95
CA PRO A 298 -8.75 4.42 31.64
C PRO A 298 -7.42 4.82 32.30
N LEU A 299 -6.30 4.31 31.79
CA LEU A 299 -5.00 4.86 32.16
C LEU A 299 -4.45 5.68 30.99
N ARG A 300 -3.99 6.90 31.28
CA ARG A 300 -3.13 7.64 30.34
C ARG A 300 -1.79 6.95 30.35
N ALA A 301 -1.38 6.42 29.21
CA ALA A 301 -0.05 5.86 29.03
C ALA A 301 0.79 6.76 28.13
N SER A 302 2.11 6.71 28.31
CA SER A 302 3.00 7.16 27.23
C SER A 302 2.97 6.09 26.15
N VAL A 303 2.65 6.52 24.94
CA VAL A 303 2.80 5.71 23.73
C VAL A 303 4.01 6.24 22.99
N PHE A 304 4.82 5.31 22.50
CA PHE A 304 5.96 5.62 21.66
C PHE A 304 5.70 5.02 20.30
N GLU A 305 5.84 5.86 19.28
CA GLU A 305 5.62 5.52 17.88
C GLU A 305 6.97 5.58 17.17
N PHE A 306 7.22 4.63 16.27
CA PHE A 306 8.42 4.63 15.44
C PHE A 306 8.06 4.99 14.00
N PHE A 307 8.41 6.20 13.57
CA PHE A 307 8.19 6.70 12.23
C PHE A 307 9.43 7.43 11.73
N ASP A 308 9.69 7.35 10.42
CA ASP A 308 10.82 8.01 9.76
C ASP A 308 12.19 7.77 10.44
N GLY A 309 12.41 6.53 10.90
CA GLY A 309 13.66 6.13 11.55
C GLY A 309 13.84 6.63 12.99
N ALA A 310 12.84 7.28 13.58
CA ALA A 310 12.91 7.88 14.91
C ALA A 310 11.75 7.48 15.83
N TRP A 311 11.99 7.55 17.14
CA TRP A 311 10.96 7.36 18.16
C TRP A 311 10.32 8.71 18.51
N HIS A 312 9.00 8.77 18.41
CA HIS A 312 8.16 9.88 18.84
C HIS A 312 7.40 9.48 20.09
N ARG A 313 7.27 10.42 21.03
CA ARG A 313 6.53 10.19 22.27
C ARG A 313 5.22 10.95 22.24
N GLU A 314 4.14 10.21 22.43
CA GLU A 314 2.81 10.76 22.55
C GLU A 314 2.18 10.43 23.90
N ARG A 315 1.13 11.18 24.25
CA ARG A 315 0.28 10.88 25.40
C ARG A 315 -1.10 10.53 24.87
N THR A 316 -1.47 9.26 25.00
CA THR A 316 -2.80 8.78 24.61
C THR A 316 -3.47 8.03 25.76
N ARG A 317 -4.75 7.69 25.58
CA ARG A 317 -5.49 6.84 26.50
C ARG A 317 -5.29 5.39 26.06
N CYS A 318 -5.08 4.48 27.02
CA CYS A 318 -5.18 3.05 26.76
C CYS A 318 -6.61 2.71 26.35
N GLY A 319 -6.76 1.66 25.54
CA GLY A 319 -8.06 1.22 25.04
C GLY A 319 -8.34 1.78 23.66
N GLY A 320 -8.52 0.87 22.70
CA GLY A 320 -8.91 1.20 21.35
C GLY A 320 -8.18 0.36 20.31
N THR A 321 -8.67 0.48 19.09
CA THR A 321 -8.13 -0.19 17.91
C THR A 321 -7.75 0.87 16.90
N GLY A 322 -6.58 0.72 16.28
CA GLY A 322 -6.10 1.67 15.28
C GLY A 322 -5.23 1.02 14.22
N SER A 323 -5.00 1.75 13.13
CA SER A 323 -4.11 1.38 12.05
C SER A 323 -3.43 2.61 11.46
N GLY A 324 -2.29 2.44 10.82
CA GLY A 324 -1.66 3.50 10.05
C GLY A 324 -0.18 3.29 9.74
N PRO A 325 0.37 4.13 8.85
CA PRO A 325 1.78 4.18 8.52
C PRO A 325 2.57 4.85 9.66
N GLY A 326 3.81 4.41 9.86
CA GLY A 326 4.68 4.81 10.96
C GLY A 326 4.32 4.24 12.33
N ILE A 327 3.42 3.26 12.42
CA ILE A 327 2.87 2.88 13.73
C ILE A 327 3.45 1.55 14.20
N LEU A 328 4.44 1.65 15.08
CA LEU A 328 4.79 0.61 16.06
C LEU A 328 4.59 1.20 17.46
N ILE A 329 3.71 0.61 18.26
CA ILE A 329 3.27 1.20 19.53
C ILE A 329 3.85 0.39 20.67
N ILE A 330 4.71 1.03 21.44
CA ILE A 330 5.11 0.50 22.74
C ILE A 330 4.45 1.36 23.79
N SER A 331 3.46 0.77 24.46
CA SER A 331 2.68 1.45 25.49
C SER A 331 3.04 0.92 26.88
N ALA A 332 2.85 1.77 27.88
CA ALA A 332 2.81 1.35 29.28
C ALA A 332 1.39 0.91 29.70
N CYS A 333 0.51 0.59 28.75
CA CYS A 333 -0.79 0.03 29.05
C CYS A 333 -0.58 -1.38 29.64
N PRO A 334 -1.24 -1.70 30.76
CA PRO A 334 -1.23 -3.08 31.24
C PRO A 334 -1.82 -4.01 30.15
N PRO A 335 -1.30 -5.24 30.04
CA PRO A 335 -1.82 -6.24 29.11
C PRO A 335 -3.30 -6.52 29.35
#